data_AF-A0A7X8VMH2-F1
#
_entry.id   AF-A0A7X8VMH2-F1
#
_cell.length_a   1.000
_cell.length_b   1.000
_cell.length_c   1.000
_cell.angle_alpha   90.00
_cell.angle_beta   90.00
_cell.angle_gamma   90.00
#
_symmetry.space_group_name_H-M   'P 1'
#
loop_
_entity.id
_entity.type
_entity.pdbx_description
1 polymer ?
#
loop_
_entity_poly.entity_id
_entity_poly.type
_entity_poly.pdbx_seq_one_letter_code
_entity_poly.pdbx_strand_id
1 'polypeptide(L)'
;MNDLLRDDIRFLGRLLGEVIAEQEGTDIYELVESARQTSFEIAKGNAEMDSLVEVFAGISPGVATPVARAFTHFALLANLAEDLHDAAARERSLDAGDTAPDSTLDATWKKLNEAQVTTQDVVKVIRNAQVAPA
;
A
#
# COMPACT_ATOMS: atom_id res chain seq x y z
N MET A 1 -10.92 5.42 -2.67
CA MET A 1 -10.17 5.45 -1.40
C MET A 1 -11.11 5.99 -0.34
N ASN A 2 -11.38 5.21 0.70
CA ASN A 2 -12.20 5.62 1.85
C ASN A 2 -11.58 6.87 2.51
N ASP A 3 -12.38 7.81 2.99
CA ASP A 3 -11.88 9.02 3.66
C ASP A 3 -11.03 8.67 4.88
N LEU A 4 -11.39 7.59 5.59
CA LEU A 4 -10.65 7.12 6.75
C LEU A 4 -9.23 6.64 6.41
N LEU A 5 -9.06 5.92 5.29
CA LEU A 5 -7.74 5.48 4.80
C LEU A 5 -6.86 6.68 4.41
N ARG A 6 -7.44 7.70 3.78
CA ARG A 6 -6.70 8.92 3.44
C ARG A 6 -6.20 9.63 4.69
N ASP A 7 -7.01 9.67 5.74
CA ASP A 7 -6.66 10.35 6.98
C ASP A 7 -5.57 9.59 7.74
N ASP A 8 -5.60 8.25 7.74
CA ASP A 8 -4.55 7.42 8.31
C ASP A 8 -3.21 7.57 7.56
N ILE A 9 -3.24 7.55 6.22
CA ILE A 9 -2.04 7.79 5.41
C ILE A 9 -1.45 9.18 5.70
N ARG A 10 -2.30 10.21 5.81
CA ARG A 10 -1.87 11.56 6.16
C ARG A 10 -1.30 11.64 7.58
N PHE A 11 -1.89 10.91 8.52
CA PHE A 11 -1.40 10.85 9.90
C PHE A 11 -0.02 10.20 9.98
N LEU A 12 0.14 9.01 9.39
CA LEU A 12 1.43 8.33 9.31
C LEU A 12 2.48 9.18 8.57
N GLY A 13 2.08 9.88 7.51
CA GLY A 13 2.97 10.79 6.80
C GLY A 13 3.44 11.97 7.64
N ARG A 14 2.57 12.58 8.47
CA ARG A 14 2.96 13.64 9.41
C ARG A 14 3.94 13.14 10.46
N LEU A 15 3.67 11.98 11.07
CA LEU A 15 4.57 11.35 12.03
C LEU A 15 5.94 11.04 11.43
N LEU A 16 5.97 10.52 10.20
CA LEU A 16 7.24 10.28 9.50
C LEU A 16 7.99 11.60 9.26
N GLY A 17 7.29 12.67 8.89
CA GLY A 17 7.88 14.01 8.76
C GLY A 17 8.54 14.50 10.04
N GLU A 18 7.86 14.34 11.19
CA GLU A 18 8.41 14.66 12.51
C GLU A 18 9.69 13.85 12.80
N VAL A 19 9.67 12.54 12.55
CA VAL A 19 10.84 11.67 12.73
C VAL A 19 11.99 12.06 11.80
N ILE A 20 11.72 12.41 10.54
CA ILE A 20 12.77 12.86 9.60
C ILE A 20 13.42 14.15 10.12
N ALA A 21 12.62 15.11 10.57
CA ALA A 21 13.13 16.36 11.11
C ALA A 21 14.01 16.14 12.36
N GLU A 22 13.60 15.21 13.24
CA GLU A 22 14.37 14.86 14.44
C GLU A 22 15.67 14.09 14.15
N GLN A 23 15.66 13.17 13.17
CA GLN A 23 16.78 12.26 12.92
C GLN A 23 17.79 12.79 11.89
N GLU A 24 17.31 13.46 10.84
CA GLU A 24 18.13 13.90 9.71
C GLU A 24 18.27 15.43 9.64
N GLY A 25 17.51 16.16 10.46
CA GLY A 25 17.51 17.61 10.53
C GLY A 25 16.52 18.29 9.57
N THR A 26 16.32 19.58 9.80
CA THR A 26 15.33 20.41 9.08
C THR A 26 15.60 20.50 7.59
N ASP A 27 16.87 20.62 7.16
CA ASP A 27 17.22 20.77 5.75
C ASP A 27 16.79 19.54 4.92
N ILE A 28 16.95 18.34 5.48
CA ILE A 28 16.51 17.10 4.83
C ILE A 28 14.98 17.00 4.81
N TYR A 29 14.33 17.36 5.91
CA TYR A 29 12.88 17.41 5.99
C TYR A 29 12.28 18.37 4.93
N GLU A 30 12.82 19.58 4.81
CA GLU A 30 12.36 20.57 3.83
C GLU A 30 12.55 20.08 2.39
N LEU A 31 13.67 19.42 2.10
CA LEU A 31 13.92 18.83 0.79
C LEU A 31 12.92 17.70 0.47
N VAL A 32 12.63 16.83 1.44
CA VAL A 32 11.60 15.79 1.30
C VAL A 32 10.23 16.41 1.04
N GLU A 33 9.84 17.43 1.81
CA GLU A 33 8.55 18.09 1.64
C GLU A 33 8.43 18.85 0.31
N SER A 34 9.51 19.51 -0.13
CA SER A 34 9.57 20.16 -1.44
C SER A 34 9.37 19.14 -2.55
N ALA A 35 10.12 18.02 -2.52
CA ALA A 35 9.97 16.95 -3.50
C ALA A 35 8.55 16.35 -3.49
N ARG A 36 7.94 16.17 -2.30
CA ARG A 36 6.59 15.64 -2.14
C ARG A 36 5.53 16.57 -2.72
N GLN A 37 5.63 17.87 -2.47
CA GLN A 37 4.71 18.89 -3.00
C GLN A 37 4.83 18.99 -4.52
N THR A 38 6.05 19.06 -5.06
CA THR A 38 6.29 19.07 -6.51
C THR A 38 5.73 17.83 -7.19
N SER A 39 5.96 16.64 -6.62
CA SER A 39 5.41 15.38 -7.14
C SER A 39 3.88 15.39 -7.18
N PHE A 40 3.23 16.01 -6.19
CA PHE A 40 1.78 16.13 -6.14
C PHE A 40 1.23 17.10 -7.19
N GLU A 41 1.90 18.22 -7.42
CA GLU A 41 1.52 19.18 -8.47
C GLU A 41 1.74 18.59 -9.87
N ILE A 42 2.80 17.79 -10.08
CA ILE A 42 2.98 17.00 -11.31
C ILE A 42 1.82 16.02 -11.50
N ALA A 43 1.44 15.27 -10.46
CA ALA A 43 0.33 14.31 -10.54
C ALA A 43 -1.03 14.97 -10.87
N LYS A 44 -1.20 16.26 -10.54
CA LYS A 44 -2.38 17.05 -10.90
C LYS A 44 -2.31 17.67 -12.30
N GLY A 45 -1.15 17.62 -12.96
CA GLY A 45 -0.90 18.33 -14.22
C GLY A 45 -0.65 19.84 -14.06
N ASN A 46 -0.27 20.28 -12.85
CA ASN A 46 0.02 21.69 -12.55
C ASN A 46 1.51 22.03 -12.64
N ALA A 47 2.38 21.03 -12.75
CA ALA A 47 3.82 21.17 -12.88
C ALA A 47 4.39 20.11 -13.82
N GLU A 48 5.57 20.40 -14.38
CA GLU A 48 6.29 19.49 -15.27
C GLU A 48 7.35 18.70 -14.49
N MET A 49 7.78 17.56 -15.06
CA MET A 49 8.79 16.70 -14.43
C MET A 49 10.12 17.43 -14.19
N ASP A 50 10.46 18.40 -15.03
CA ASP A 50 11.67 19.22 -14.89
C ASP A 50 11.69 19.99 -13.55
N SER A 51 10.53 20.38 -13.01
CA SER A 51 10.47 21.02 -11.69
C SER A 51 10.95 20.10 -10.56
N LEU A 52 10.73 18.79 -10.68
CA LEU A 52 11.26 17.82 -9.71
C LEU A 52 12.77 17.60 -9.91
N VAL A 53 13.25 17.64 -11.15
CA VAL A 53 14.69 17.58 -11.44
C VAL A 53 15.43 18.77 -10.81
N GLU A 54 14.85 19.97 -10.90
CA GLU A 54 15.40 21.18 -10.29
C GLU A 54 15.52 21.08 -8.76
N VAL A 55 14.55 20.45 -8.07
CA VAL A 55 14.63 20.20 -6.61
C VAL A 55 15.88 19.42 -6.23
N PHE A 56 16.34 18.51 -7.09
CA PHE A 56 17.52 17.67 -6.85
C PHE A 56 18.80 18.17 -7.56
N ALA A 57 18.73 19.30 -8.25
CA ALA A 57 19.87 19.84 -8.99
C ALA A 57 21.00 20.25 -8.03
N GLY A 58 22.20 19.68 -8.22
CA GLY A 58 23.38 19.99 -7.40
C GLY A 58 23.40 19.32 -6.02
N ILE A 59 22.48 18.40 -5.74
CA ILE A 59 22.45 17.67 -4.47
C ILE A 59 23.51 16.57 -4.43
N SER A 60 24.27 16.50 -3.33
CA SER A 60 25.27 15.45 -3.14
C SER A 60 24.60 14.09 -2.87
N PRO A 61 25.24 12.96 -3.24
CA PRO A 61 24.70 11.63 -2.92
C PRO A 61 24.45 11.38 -1.43
N GLY A 62 25.24 12.01 -0.55
CA GLY A 62 25.06 11.92 0.90
C GLY A 62 23.74 12.53 1.37
N VAL A 63 23.27 13.60 0.71
CA VAL A 63 21.99 14.26 0.98
C VAL A 63 20.83 13.54 0.26
N ALA A 64 21.06 12.98 -0.93
CA ALA A 64 20.02 12.27 -1.67
C ALA A 64 19.59 10.96 -0.99
N THR A 65 20.51 10.27 -0.30
CA THR A 65 20.25 8.98 0.36
C THR A 65 19.12 9.05 1.41
N PRO A 66 19.14 9.96 2.41
CA PRO A 66 18.04 10.05 3.38
C PRO A 66 16.71 10.46 2.73
N VAL A 67 16.72 11.26 1.66
CA VAL A 67 15.50 11.60 0.91
C VAL A 67 14.89 10.37 0.23
N ALA A 68 15.70 9.57 -0.48
CA ALA A 68 15.23 8.33 -1.10
C ALA A 68 14.68 7.32 -0.06
N ARG A 69 15.34 7.25 1.11
CA ARG A 69 14.88 6.44 2.24
C ARG A 69 13.53 6.95 2.78
N ALA A 70 13.33 8.25 2.92
CA ALA A 70 12.06 8.85 3.32
C ALA A 70 10.91 8.45 2.38
N PHE A 71 11.09 8.56 1.06
CA PHE A 71 10.07 8.13 0.08
C PHE A 71 9.77 6.63 0.15
N THR A 72 10.79 5.80 0.40
CA THR A 72 10.59 4.38 0.64
C THR A 72 9.70 4.14 1.87
N HIS A 73 9.96 4.86 2.98
CA HIS A 73 9.13 4.75 4.18
C HIS A 73 7.71 5.26 3.97
N PHE A 74 7.50 6.36 3.24
CA PHE A 74 6.15 6.82 2.88
C PHE A 74 5.38 5.74 2.12
N ALA A 75 6.00 5.09 1.13
CA ALA A 75 5.35 4.03 0.36
C ALA A 75 5.00 2.81 1.24
N LEU A 76 5.92 2.40 2.13
CA LEU A 76 5.67 1.29 3.06
C LEU A 76 4.56 1.60 4.05
N LEU A 77 4.49 2.84 4.57
CA LEU A 77 3.42 3.26 5.48
C LEU A 77 2.06 3.34 4.77
N ALA A 78 2.04 3.79 3.51
CA ALA A 78 0.83 3.77 2.71
C ALA A 78 0.32 2.33 2.47
N ASN A 79 1.21 1.42 2.08
CA ASN A 79 0.88 0.00 1.90
C ASN A 79 0.36 -0.62 3.21
N LEU A 80 1.02 -0.34 4.35
CA LEU A 80 0.57 -0.83 5.65
C LEU A 80 -0.83 -0.33 6.00
N ALA A 81 -1.13 0.95 5.75
CA ALA A 81 -2.46 1.51 5.98
C ALA A 81 -3.50 0.83 5.08
N GLU A 82 -3.19 0.62 3.80
CA GLU A 82 -4.07 -0.10 2.88
C GLU A 82 -4.35 -1.54 3.34
N ASP A 83 -3.30 -2.29 3.70
CA ASP A 83 -3.42 -3.67 4.19
C ASP A 83 -4.29 -3.78 5.45
N LEU A 84 -4.13 -2.84 6.39
CA LEU A 84 -4.93 -2.78 7.61
C LEU A 84 -6.41 -2.47 7.31
N HIS A 85 -6.67 -1.55 6.38
CA HIS A 85 -8.04 -1.22 5.96
C HIS A 85 -8.70 -2.39 5.22
N ASP A 86 -7.96 -3.08 4.37
CA ASP A 86 -8.43 -4.27 3.65
C ASP A 86 -8.73 -5.43 4.60
N ALA A 87 -7.87 -5.66 5.59
CA ALA A 87 -8.11 -6.64 6.65
C ALA A 87 -9.36 -6.30 7.46
N ALA A 88 -9.51 -5.04 7.91
CA ALA A 88 -10.66 -4.59 8.68
C ALA A 88 -11.97 -4.59 7.87
N ALA A 89 -11.90 -4.33 6.57
CA ALA A 89 -13.04 -4.47 5.67
C ALA A 89 -13.47 -5.93 5.52
N ARG A 90 -12.49 -6.84 5.38
CA ARG A 90 -12.75 -8.28 5.30
C ARG A 90 -13.39 -8.83 6.57
N GLU A 91 -12.88 -8.46 7.74
CA GLU A 91 -13.44 -8.88 9.04
C GLU A 91 -14.89 -8.42 9.19
N ARG A 92 -15.17 -7.13 8.92
CA ARG A 92 -16.55 -6.60 8.97
C ARG A 92 -17.50 -7.32 8.02
N SER A 93 -17.03 -7.67 6.83
CA SER A 93 -17.83 -8.39 5.83
C SER A 93 -18.15 -9.82 6.31
N LEU A 94 -17.20 -10.49 6.95
CA LEU A 94 -17.42 -11.79 7.58
C LEU A 94 -18.42 -11.72 8.73
N ASP A 95 -18.28 -10.74 9.62
CA ASP A 95 -19.20 -10.54 10.76
C ASP A 95 -20.63 -10.19 10.31
N ALA A 96 -20.77 -9.46 9.21
CA ALA A 96 -22.06 -9.14 8.59
C ALA A 96 -22.72 -10.34 7.89
N GLY A 97 -21.97 -11.44 7.70
CA GLY A 97 -22.44 -12.60 6.94
C GLY A 97 -22.58 -12.31 5.44
N ASP A 98 -21.78 -11.40 4.91
CA ASP A 98 -21.76 -11.09 3.48
C ASP A 98 -21.33 -12.32 2.66
N THR A 99 -21.59 -12.27 1.36
CA THR A 99 -21.13 -13.33 0.46
C THR A 99 -19.60 -13.36 0.42
N ALA A 100 -19.03 -14.52 0.73
CA ALA A 100 -17.59 -14.73 0.67
C ALA A 100 -17.03 -14.32 -0.70
N PRO A 101 -15.97 -13.50 -0.76
CA PRO A 101 -15.43 -13.04 -2.02
C PRO A 101 -14.79 -14.18 -2.81
N ASP A 102 -14.72 -14.01 -4.12
CA ASP A 102 -14.05 -14.95 -5.01
C ASP A 102 -12.60 -15.20 -4.58
N SER A 103 -12.11 -16.42 -4.83
CA SER A 103 -10.79 -16.91 -4.39
C SER A 103 -10.66 -17.18 -2.88
N THR A 104 -11.76 -17.15 -2.12
CA THR A 104 -11.81 -17.75 -0.77
C THR A 104 -12.25 -19.21 -0.80
N LEU A 105 -11.95 -19.97 0.25
CA LEU A 105 -12.40 -21.36 0.37
C LEU A 105 -13.92 -21.46 0.45
N ASP A 106 -14.58 -20.54 1.18
CA ASP A 106 -16.04 -20.54 1.33
C ASP A 106 -16.75 -20.29 -0.02
N ALA A 107 -16.28 -19.31 -0.80
CA ALA A 107 -16.79 -19.07 -2.14
C ALA A 107 -16.53 -20.27 -3.07
N THR A 108 -15.36 -20.91 -2.93
CA THR A 108 -15.01 -22.11 -3.71
C THR A 108 -15.96 -23.27 -3.38
N TRP A 109 -16.21 -23.53 -2.10
CA TRP A 109 -17.14 -24.59 -1.66
C TRP A 109 -18.56 -24.34 -2.11
N LYS A 110 -19.03 -23.09 -2.03
CA LYS A 110 -20.34 -22.71 -2.57
C LYS A 110 -20.43 -23.02 -4.06
N LYS A 111 -19.44 -22.61 -4.87
CA LYS A 111 -19.40 -22.87 -6.31
C LYS A 111 -19.35 -24.36 -6.66
N LEU A 112 -18.58 -25.16 -5.92
CA LEU A 112 -18.53 -26.61 -6.15
C LEU A 112 -19.85 -27.30 -5.81
N ASN A 113 -20.53 -26.87 -4.73
CA ASN A 113 -21.85 -27.38 -4.38
C ASN A 113 -22.90 -27.01 -5.43
N GLU A 114 -22.91 -25.76 -5.90
CA GLU A 114 -23.80 -25.29 -6.97
C GLU A 114 -23.57 -26.04 -8.28
N ALA A 115 -22.31 -26.36 -8.59
CA ALA A 115 -21.93 -27.18 -9.74
C ALA A 115 -22.11 -28.69 -9.51
N GLN A 116 -22.61 -29.11 -8.35
CA GLN A 116 -22.84 -30.51 -7.97
C GLN A 116 -21.59 -31.40 -8.09
N VAL A 117 -20.40 -30.84 -7.81
CA VAL A 117 -19.15 -31.60 -7.82
C VAL A 117 -19.11 -32.53 -6.62
N THR A 118 -18.81 -33.81 -6.84
CA THR A 118 -18.79 -34.78 -5.74
C THR A 118 -17.56 -34.60 -4.85
N THR A 119 -17.67 -34.93 -3.57
CA THR A 119 -16.52 -34.96 -2.65
C THR A 119 -15.39 -35.85 -3.18
N GLN A 120 -15.72 -36.95 -3.86
CA GLN A 120 -14.72 -37.86 -4.44
C GLN A 120 -13.89 -37.19 -5.53
N ASP A 121 -14.53 -36.39 -6.39
CA ASP A 121 -13.85 -35.64 -7.45
C ASP A 121 -12.93 -34.56 -6.87
N VAL A 122 -13.40 -33.84 -5.85
CA VAL A 122 -12.57 -32.84 -5.15
C VAL A 122 -11.34 -33.49 -4.52
N VAL A 123 -11.51 -34.60 -3.79
CA VAL A 123 -10.41 -35.33 -3.15
C VAL A 123 -9.39 -35.82 -4.19
N LYS A 124 -9.86 -36.32 -5.34
CA LYS A 124 -9.00 -36.79 -6.43
C LYS A 124 -8.08 -35.68 -6.97
N VAL A 125 -8.60 -34.46 -7.10
CA VAL A 125 -7.83 -33.29 -7.55
C VAL A 125 -6.87 -32.82 -6.45
N ILE A 126 -7.37 -32.58 -5.23
CA ILE A 126 -6.57 -32.03 -4.12
C ILE A 126 -5.42 -32.96 -3.73
N ARG A 127 -5.60 -34.29 -3.78
CA ARG A 127 -4.54 -35.25 -3.44
C ARG A 127 -3.25 -35.04 -4.25
N ASN A 128 -3.37 -34.55 -5.47
CA ASN A 128 -2.22 -34.29 -6.35
C ASN A 128 -1.95 -32.78 -6.52
N ALA A 129 -2.68 -31.92 -5.81
CA ALA A 129 -2.48 -30.48 -5.88
C ALA A 129 -1.19 -30.10 -5.16
N GLN A 130 -0.36 -29.30 -5.82
CA GLN A 130 0.84 -28.71 -5.23
C GLN A 130 0.71 -27.19 -5.31
N VAL A 131 0.92 -26.54 -4.17
CA VAL A 131 1.02 -25.08 -4.08
C VAL A 131 2.41 -24.77 -3.58
N ALA A 132 3.26 -24.27 -4.46
CA ALA A 132 4.58 -23.76 -4.13
C ALA A 132 4.54 -22.24 -4.31
N PRO A 133 4.60 -21.45 -3.22
CA PRO A 133 4.86 -20.02 -3.32
C PRO A 133 6.23 -19.85 -4.00
N ALA A 134 6.28 -19.00 -5.02
CA ALA A 134 7.52 -18.67 -5.72
C ALA A 134 8.45 -17.82 -4.83
#